data_AF-A0A2Z4PSV8-F1
#
_entry.id   AF-A0A2Z4PSV8-F1
#
_cell.length_a   1.000
_cell.length_b   1.000
_cell.length_c   1.000
_cell.angle_alpha   90.00
_cell.angle_beta   90.00
_cell.angle_gamma   90.00
#
_symmetry.space_group_name_H-M   'P 1'
#
loop_
_entity.id
_entity.type
_entity.pdbx_description
1 polymer ?
#
loop_
_entity_poly.entity_id
_entity_poly.type
_entity_poly.pdbx_seq_one_letter_code
_entity_poly.pdbx_strand_id
1 'polypeptide(L)'
;MFKNIITTAVLAFTILTSTVAYSGAGHSHSSSVQPTNEQVISKAFQELIIIVDKSELVEGKTLDRSWKEVTNKKMHNKSLRHYIISFTQAQDKETLYILLNNQGTYLGANFNGAFEEF
;
A
#
# COMPACT_ATOMS: atom_id res chain seq x y z
N MET A 1 -64.25 -10.26 32.75
CA MET A 1 -63.32 -10.61 33.84
C MET A 1 -62.79 -12.00 33.48
N PHE A 2 -61.55 -12.21 33.08
CA PHE A 2 -60.30 -11.89 33.77
C PHE A 2 -59.24 -11.31 32.81
N LYS A 3 -58.44 -10.44 33.41
CA LYS A 3 -57.29 -9.69 32.91
C LYS A 3 -56.05 -10.62 32.95
N ASN A 4 -54.96 -10.22 32.29
CA ASN A 4 -53.54 -10.67 32.43
C ASN A 4 -53.03 -11.55 31.26
N ILE A 5 -51.87 -11.36 30.61
CA ILE A 5 -50.66 -10.54 30.83
C ILE A 5 -50.03 -10.26 29.45
N ILE A 6 -49.49 -9.04 29.28
CA ILE A 6 -48.60 -8.65 28.17
C ILE A 6 -47.26 -9.37 28.37
N THR A 7 -46.74 -10.08 27.37
CA THR A 7 -45.32 -10.43 27.33
C THR A 7 -44.81 -10.33 25.90
N THR A 8 -44.20 -9.18 25.62
CA THR A 8 -43.32 -8.93 24.49
C THR A 8 -42.05 -9.76 24.65
N ALA A 9 -41.73 -10.61 23.68
CA ALA A 9 -40.40 -11.19 23.54
C ALA A 9 -39.90 -10.90 22.12
N VAL A 10 -39.12 -9.82 22.02
CA VAL A 10 -38.28 -9.52 20.86
C VAL A 10 -37.08 -10.46 20.93
N LEU A 11 -36.89 -11.32 19.93
CA LEU A 11 -35.61 -12.01 19.74
C LEU A 11 -35.11 -11.69 18.33
N ALA A 12 -34.26 -10.67 18.27
CA ALA A 12 -33.52 -10.26 17.09
C ALA A 12 -32.58 -11.39 16.66
N PHE A 13 -32.76 -11.90 15.45
CA PHE A 13 -31.85 -12.86 14.84
C PHE A 13 -30.77 -12.08 14.07
N THR A 14 -29.76 -11.58 14.78
CA THR A 14 -28.54 -11.04 14.16
C THR A 14 -27.77 -12.21 13.55
N ILE A 15 -27.87 -12.33 12.23
CA ILE A 15 -27.07 -13.28 11.46
C ILE A 15 -25.60 -12.87 11.63
N LEU A 16 -24.83 -13.73 12.31
CA LEU A 16 -23.36 -13.65 12.36
C LEU A 16 -22.83 -13.69 10.93
N THR A 17 -22.39 -12.55 10.41
CA THR A 17 -21.51 -12.54 9.25
C THR A 17 -20.14 -12.97 9.73
N SER A 18 -19.78 -14.22 9.44
CA SER A 18 -18.43 -14.74 9.63
C SER A 18 -17.47 -13.97 8.74
N THR A 19 -16.82 -12.95 9.29
CA THR A 19 -15.67 -12.31 8.66
C THR A 19 -14.57 -13.35 8.58
N VAL A 20 -14.21 -13.74 7.35
CA VAL A 20 -13.00 -14.52 7.10
C VAL A 20 -11.81 -13.63 7.46
N ALA A 21 -11.27 -13.83 8.67
CA ALA A 21 -10.00 -13.23 9.05
C ALA A 21 -8.91 -13.92 8.24
N TYR A 22 -8.46 -13.27 7.17
CA TYR A 22 -7.26 -13.65 6.45
C TYR A 22 -6.06 -13.36 7.34
N SER A 23 -5.63 -14.35 8.14
CA SER A 23 -4.36 -14.28 8.84
C SER A 23 -3.24 -14.34 7.80
N GLY A 24 -2.70 -13.18 7.45
CA GLY A 24 -1.47 -13.09 6.67
C GLY A 24 -0.38 -13.96 7.28
N ALA A 25 0.42 -14.56 6.40
CA ALA A 25 1.43 -15.58 6.69
C ALA A 25 2.21 -15.35 8.00
N GLY A 26 2.37 -16.43 8.78
CA GLY A 26 3.14 -16.46 10.01
C GLY A 26 4.57 -15.95 9.82
N HIS A 27 5.02 -15.12 10.76
CA HIS A 27 6.39 -14.61 10.81
C HIS A 27 7.34 -15.71 11.32
N SER A 28 8.14 -16.30 10.44
CA SER A 28 9.37 -16.97 10.82
C SER A 28 10.47 -15.90 10.97
N HIS A 29 11.09 -15.84 12.15
CA HIS A 29 12.29 -15.05 12.37
C HIS A 29 13.49 -15.73 11.68
N SER A 30 13.62 -15.56 10.36
CA SER A 30 14.88 -15.83 9.69
C SER A 30 15.80 -14.63 9.85
N SER A 31 17.10 -14.87 9.99
CA SER A 31 18.12 -13.82 10.02
C SER A 31 17.87 -12.83 8.90
N SER A 32 17.58 -11.57 9.24
CA SER A 32 17.13 -10.54 8.31
C SER A 32 18.22 -10.19 7.31
N VAL A 33 18.33 -10.94 6.23
CA VAL A 33 19.08 -10.52 5.05
C VAL A 33 18.38 -9.28 4.52
N GLN A 34 19.09 -8.16 4.44
CA GLN A 34 18.54 -6.96 3.83
C GLN A 34 18.08 -7.28 2.40
N PRO A 35 16.93 -6.76 1.96
CA PRO A 35 16.45 -7.01 0.61
C PRO A 35 17.45 -6.46 -0.40
N THR A 36 17.59 -7.15 -1.54
CA THR A 36 18.39 -6.66 -2.66
C THR A 36 17.73 -5.43 -3.28
N ASN A 37 18.49 -4.67 -4.06
CA ASN A 37 17.94 -3.48 -4.72
C ASN A 37 16.82 -3.87 -5.70
N GLU A 38 16.93 -5.01 -6.37
CA GLU A 38 15.92 -5.53 -7.30
C GLU A 38 14.63 -5.89 -6.57
N GLN A 39 14.71 -6.50 -5.38
CA GLN A 39 13.54 -6.83 -4.57
C GLN A 39 12.80 -5.55 -4.14
N VAL A 40 13.55 -4.54 -3.69
CA VAL A 40 12.98 -3.25 -3.28
C VAL A 40 12.35 -2.51 -4.46
N ILE A 41 13.01 -2.47 -5.62
CA ILE A 41 12.48 -1.85 -6.84
C ILE A 41 11.21 -2.58 -7.31
N SER A 42 11.21 -3.92 -7.27
CA SER A 42 10.03 -4.72 -7.61
C SER A 42 8.86 -4.41 -6.69
N LYS A 43 9.09 -4.34 -5.37
CA LYS A 43 8.07 -3.97 -4.39
C LYS A 43 7.52 -2.56 -4.65
N ALA A 44 8.38 -1.56 -4.84
CA ALA A 44 7.95 -0.20 -5.17
C ALA A 44 7.13 -0.15 -6.47
N PHE A 45 7.49 -0.97 -7.46
CA PHE A 45 6.74 -1.04 -8.72
C PHE A 45 5.34 -1.65 -8.54
N GLN A 46 5.19 -2.62 -7.61
CA GLN A 46 3.86 -3.13 -7.26
C GLN A 46 3.01 -2.04 -6.58
N GLU A 47 3.59 -1.23 -5.69
CA GLU A 47 2.89 -0.09 -5.09
C GLU A 47 2.48 0.94 -6.14
N LEU A 48 3.34 1.23 -7.12
CA LEU A 48 2.98 2.08 -8.27
C LEU A 48 1.76 1.55 -9.01
N ILE A 49 1.71 0.25 -9.30
CA ILE A 49 0.57 -0.37 -9.98
C ILE A 49 -0.71 -0.19 -9.15
N ILE A 50 -0.62 -0.40 -7.82
CA ILE A 50 -1.75 -0.23 -6.90
C ILE A 50 -2.26 1.22 -6.90
N ILE A 51 -1.35 2.21 -6.84
CA ILE A 51 -1.71 3.65 -6.88
C ILE A 51 -2.49 3.95 -8.17
N VAL A 52 -2.00 3.47 -9.32
CA VAL A 52 -2.66 3.65 -10.62
C VAL A 52 -4.02 2.94 -10.64
N ASP A 53 -4.10 1.68 -10.18
CA ASP A 53 -5.35 0.89 -10.18
C ASP A 53 -6.44 1.49 -9.31
N LYS A 54 -6.05 2.07 -8.18
CA LYS A 54 -6.98 2.73 -7.26
C LYS A 54 -7.26 4.18 -7.60
N SER A 55 -6.59 4.73 -8.62
CA SER A 55 -6.63 6.16 -8.94
C SER A 55 -6.31 7.05 -7.72
N GLU A 56 -5.38 6.60 -6.89
CA GLU A 56 -4.91 7.36 -5.74
C GLU A 56 -4.21 8.65 -6.21
N LEU A 57 -4.44 9.75 -5.50
CA LEU A 57 -3.84 11.03 -5.83
C LEU A 57 -2.41 11.10 -5.27
N VAL A 58 -1.45 11.45 -6.13
CA VAL A 58 -0.10 11.86 -5.74
C VAL A 58 0.01 13.35 -5.95
N GLU A 59 0.21 14.11 -4.87
CA GLU A 59 0.29 15.58 -4.90
C GLU A 59 -0.89 16.22 -5.68
N GLY A 60 -2.10 15.65 -5.52
CA GLY A 60 -3.31 16.14 -6.17
C GLY A 60 -3.51 15.70 -7.64
N LYS A 61 -2.60 14.89 -8.19
CA LYS A 61 -2.68 14.34 -9.55
C LYS A 61 -2.98 12.84 -9.53
N THR A 62 -3.84 12.38 -10.43
CA THR A 62 -3.98 10.93 -10.72
C THR A 62 -2.86 10.47 -11.64
N LEU A 63 -2.34 9.27 -11.41
CA LEU A 63 -1.42 8.62 -12.33
C LEU A 63 -2.20 7.85 -13.40
N ASP A 64 -1.95 8.12 -14.67
CA ASP A 64 -2.58 7.37 -15.77
C ASP A 64 -1.92 5.99 -15.99
N ARG A 65 -2.48 5.21 -16.92
CA ARG A 65 -2.07 3.82 -17.18
C ARG A 65 -0.61 3.68 -17.66
N SER A 66 -0.05 4.69 -18.32
CA SER A 66 1.32 4.66 -18.84
C SER A 66 2.38 4.49 -17.73
N TRP A 67 2.06 4.88 -16.49
CA TRP A 67 2.93 4.65 -15.33
C TRP A 67 3.18 3.16 -15.05
N LYS A 68 2.27 2.26 -15.45
CA LYS A 68 2.47 0.81 -15.34
C LYS A 68 3.44 0.24 -16.37
N GLU A 69 3.77 1.01 -17.39
CA GLU A 69 4.64 0.59 -18.49
C GLU A 69 6.06 1.17 -18.33
N VAL A 70 6.31 1.89 -17.24
CA VAL A 70 7.62 2.49 -16.97
C VAL A 70 8.71 1.42 -16.90
N THR A 71 9.78 1.62 -17.67
CA THR A 71 10.95 0.73 -17.74
C THR A 71 12.16 1.31 -17.01
N ASN A 72 12.25 2.64 -16.91
CA ASN A 72 13.31 3.31 -16.17
C ASN A 72 12.96 3.36 -14.67
N LYS A 73 13.51 2.40 -13.92
CA LYS A 73 13.31 2.23 -12.47
C LYS A 73 14.68 2.22 -11.81
N LYS A 74 14.88 3.03 -10.77
CA LYS A 74 16.20 3.14 -10.11
C LYS A 74 16.06 3.31 -8.61
N MET A 75 17.01 2.74 -7.87
CA MET A 75 17.22 3.10 -6.47
C MET A 75 17.72 4.55 -6.42
N HIS A 76 16.90 5.46 -5.93
CA HIS A 76 17.27 6.87 -5.79
C HIS A 76 18.01 7.13 -4.47
N ASN A 77 17.48 6.59 -3.37
CA ASN A 77 18.13 6.65 -2.06
C ASN A 77 17.96 5.32 -1.32
N LYS A 78 18.98 4.92 -0.57
CA LYS A 78 18.96 3.74 0.30
C LYS A 78 19.57 4.12 1.64
N SER A 79 18.80 3.96 2.71
CA SER A 79 19.27 4.13 4.09
C SER A 79 18.91 2.90 4.94
N LEU A 80 19.30 2.93 6.22
CA LEU A 80 18.91 1.88 7.17
C LEU A 80 17.42 1.93 7.55
N ARG A 81 16.76 3.06 7.30
CA ARG A 81 15.36 3.30 7.69
C ARG A 81 14.39 3.21 6.51
N HIS A 82 14.85 3.57 5.31
CA HIS A 82 13.97 3.69 4.16
C HIS A 82 14.70 3.46 2.83
N TYR A 83 13.89 3.29 1.80
CA TYR A 83 14.28 3.25 0.40
C TYR A 83 13.46 4.26 -0.39
N ILE A 84 14.09 4.98 -1.31
CA ILE A 84 13.42 5.83 -2.28
C ILE A 84 13.72 5.28 -3.67
N ILE A 85 12.68 4.99 -4.44
CA ILE A 85 12.76 4.45 -5.79
C ILE A 85 12.20 5.47 -6.75
N SER A 86 12.93 5.77 -7.82
CA SER A 86 12.48 6.67 -8.90
C SER A 86 11.97 5.87 -10.09
N PHE A 87 10.84 6.31 -10.65
CA PHE A 87 10.24 5.84 -11.89
C PHE A 87 10.15 7.01 -12.86
N THR A 88 10.84 6.94 -14.00
CA THR A 88 10.86 8.05 -14.97
C THR A 88 10.15 7.64 -16.24
N GLN A 89 9.12 8.39 -16.64
CA GLN A 89 8.46 8.18 -17.92
C GLN A 89 9.39 8.55 -19.09
N ALA A 90 9.32 7.78 -20.18
CA ALA A 90 10.13 8.03 -21.37
C ALA A 90 9.65 9.24 -22.18
N GLN A 91 8.33 9.47 -22.22
CA GLN A 91 7.71 10.52 -23.03
C GLN A 91 7.90 11.89 -22.39
N ASP A 92 7.46 12.05 -21.14
CA ASP A 92 7.38 13.38 -20.50
C ASP A 92 8.55 13.69 -19.58
N LYS A 93 9.44 12.70 -19.35
CA LYS A 93 10.56 12.77 -18.38
C LYS A 93 10.13 13.11 -16.94
N GLU A 94 8.83 13.07 -16.64
CA GLU A 94 8.32 13.19 -15.29
C GLU A 94 8.83 11.99 -14.47
N THR A 95 9.29 12.27 -13.25
CA THR A 95 9.83 11.25 -12.36
C THR A 95 8.99 11.21 -11.11
N LEU A 96 8.43 10.04 -10.83
CA LEU A 96 7.73 9.74 -9.60
C LEU A 96 8.70 9.04 -8.63
N TYR A 97 8.68 9.45 -7.38
CA TYR A 97 9.44 8.83 -6.31
C TYR A 97 8.49 8.11 -5.37
N ILE A 98 8.80 6.87 -5.04
CA ILE A 98 8.09 6.07 -4.05
C ILE A 98 9.00 5.83 -2.86
N LEU A 99 8.51 6.15 -1.68
CA LEU A 99 9.17 5.92 -0.41
C LEU A 99 8.63 4.64 0.23
N LEU A 100 9.57 3.75 0.60
CA LEU A 100 9.30 2.56 1.39
C LEU A 100 10.09 2.61 2.71
N ASN A 101 9.55 2.06 3.79
CA ASN A 101 10.35 1.79 4.99
C ASN A 101 11.33 0.62 4.75
N ASN A 102 12.19 0.32 5.73
CA ASN A 102 13.16 -0.78 5.66
C ASN A 102 12.53 -2.19 5.59
N GLN A 103 11.22 -2.32 5.79
CA GLN A 103 10.43 -3.54 5.59
C GLN A 103 9.73 -3.58 4.22
N GLY A 104 9.89 -2.55 3.38
CA GLY A 104 9.24 -2.45 2.08
C GLY A 104 7.77 -2.01 2.14
N THR A 105 7.32 -1.45 3.27
CA THR A 105 5.97 -0.86 3.41
C THR A 105 5.93 0.50 2.74
N TYR A 106 4.90 0.76 1.94
CA TYR A 106 4.65 2.05 1.31
C TYR A 106 4.39 3.14 2.36
N LEU A 107 5.12 4.25 2.25
CA LEU A 107 4.96 5.42 3.13
C LEU A 107 4.46 6.65 2.38
N GLY A 108 4.70 6.74 1.08
CA GLY A 108 4.25 7.88 0.28
C GLY A 108 4.89 7.94 -1.11
N ALA A 109 4.41 8.86 -1.92
CA ALA A 109 4.96 9.17 -3.23
C ALA A 109 4.89 10.67 -3.52
N ASN A 110 5.81 11.17 -4.35
CA ASN A 110 5.82 12.56 -4.83
C ASN A 110 6.60 12.69 -6.15
N PHE A 111 6.62 13.89 -6.74
CA PHE A 111 7.35 14.17 -7.98
C PHE A 111 8.68 14.91 -7.79
N ASN A 112 9.02 15.31 -6.56
CA ASN A 112 10.23 16.08 -6.26
C ASN A 112 11.37 15.25 -5.62
N GLY A 113 11.08 14.04 -5.12
CA GLY A 113 12.05 13.14 -4.49
C GLY A 113 12.46 13.54 -3.07
N ALA A 114 11.95 14.66 -2.55
CA ALA A 114 12.20 15.12 -1.20
C ALA A 114 11.07 14.64 -0.29
N PHE A 115 11.43 13.89 0.75
CA PHE A 115 10.50 13.50 1.80
C PHE A 115 11.00 14.08 3.11
N GLU A 116 10.13 14.75 3.87
CA GLU A 116 10.47 15.22 5.22
C GLU A 116 10.82 14.03 6.10
N GLU A 117 11.77 14.19 7.01
CA GLU A 117 12.30 13.07 7.80
C GLU A 117 11.18 12.33 8.56
N PHE A 118 11.16 11.00 8.44
CA PHE A 118 10.33 10.07 9.21
C PHE A 118 11.16 9.38 10.29
#